data_AF-A0A2N2WGB9-F1
#
_entry.id   AF-A0A2N2WGB9-F1
#
_cell.length_a   1.000
_cell.length_b   1.000
_cell.length_c   1.000
_cell.angle_alpha   90.00
_cell.angle_beta   90.00
_cell.angle_gamma   90.00
#
_symmetry.space_group_name_H-M   'P 1'
#
loop_
_entity.id
_entity.type
_entity.pdbx_description
1 polymer ?
#
loop_
_entity_poly.entity_id
_entity_poly.type
_entity_poly.pdbx_seq_one_letter_code
_entity_poly.pdbx_strand_id
1 'polypeptide(L)'
;MVRNCDIMKDRFLLIIVLFFAFSQISFSQPCSIAWISLFSQEDVDNFKLDYPGCNEIDGSIQIQGTDITNLNGLLGLTSVNGSLFIINTLVADLSGLDSLTFAGYLDIS
;
A
#
# COMPACT_ATOMS: atom_id res chain seq x y z
N MET A 1 -36.38 41.12 8.20
CA MET A 1 -35.86 39.82 8.68
C MET A 1 -35.23 38.95 7.58
N VAL A 2 -35.28 39.32 6.28
CA VAL A 2 -34.72 38.50 5.18
C VAL A 2 -33.20 38.68 4.99
N ARG A 3 -32.65 39.88 5.24
CA ARG A 3 -31.22 40.20 5.00
C ARG A 3 -30.21 39.42 5.87
N ASN A 4 -30.60 38.94 7.06
CA ASN A 4 -29.70 38.18 7.91
C ASN A 4 -29.54 36.72 7.45
N CYS A 5 -30.50 36.17 6.69
CA CYS A 5 -30.43 34.80 6.18
C CYS A 5 -29.46 34.68 4.99
N ASP A 6 -29.37 35.70 4.15
CA ASP A 6 -28.47 35.73 2.98
C ASP A 6 -26.99 35.92 3.38
N ILE A 7 -26.71 36.80 4.36
CA ILE A 7 -25.35 37.02 4.90
C ILE A 7 -24.82 35.76 5.61
N MET A 8 -25.69 34.96 6.25
CA MET A 8 -25.29 33.69 6.87
C MET A 8 -24.96 32.61 5.84
N LYS A 9 -25.63 32.58 4.68
CA LYS A 9 -25.34 31.64 3.58
C LYS A 9 -23.99 31.95 2.93
N ASP A 10 -23.67 33.22 2.67
CA ASP A 10 -22.40 33.61 2.07
C ASP A 10 -21.20 33.29 2.98
N ARG A 11 -21.34 33.52 4.30
CA ARG A 11 -20.31 33.17 5.28
C ARG A 11 -20.17 31.65 5.46
N PHE A 12 -21.27 30.91 5.35
CA PHE A 12 -21.26 29.45 5.38
C PHE A 12 -20.62 28.85 4.12
N LEU A 13 -20.90 29.43 2.95
CA LEU A 13 -20.30 29.05 1.67
C LEU A 13 -18.77 29.30 1.69
N LEU A 14 -18.34 30.43 2.24
CA LEU A 14 -16.93 30.77 2.42
C LEU A 14 -16.18 29.78 3.33
N ILE A 15 -16.81 29.33 4.41
CA ILE A 15 -16.21 28.35 5.34
C ILE A 15 -16.09 26.97 4.68
N ILE A 16 -17.08 26.54 3.89
CA ILE A 16 -17.03 25.28 3.13
C ILE A 16 -15.90 25.31 2.09
N VAL A 17 -15.75 26.42 1.36
CA VAL A 17 -14.68 26.58 0.36
C VAL A 17 -13.29 26.55 1.00
N LEU A 18 -13.12 27.16 2.18
CA LEU A 18 -11.87 27.10 2.95
C LEU A 18 -11.56 25.70 3.49
N PHE A 19 -12.58 24.91 3.85
CA PHE A 19 -12.43 23.53 4.30
C PHE A 19 -12.01 22.59 3.16
N PHE A 20 -12.54 22.78 1.95
CA PHE A 20 -12.11 22.06 0.75
C PHE A 20 -10.73 22.49 0.23
N ALA A 21 -10.32 23.74 0.48
CA ALA A 21 -8.98 24.21 0.12
C ALA A 21 -7.86 23.58 0.99
N PHE A 22 -8.20 23.11 2.19
CA PHE A 22 -7.26 22.44 3.11
C PHE A 22 -7.25 20.90 2.98
N SER A 23 -8.12 20.30 2.16
CA SER A 23 -8.24 18.84 2.06
C SER A 23 -7.17 18.16 1.19
N GLN A 24 -6.10 18.87 0.83
CA GLN A 24 -4.98 18.33 0.04
C GLN A 24 -3.85 17.86 0.96
N ILE A 25 -4.16 17.03 1.96
CA ILE A 25 -3.10 16.27 2.64
C ILE A 25 -2.81 15.09 1.74
N SER A 26 -1.87 15.26 0.82
CA SER A 26 -1.31 14.16 0.04
C SER A 26 -0.57 13.26 1.02
N PHE A 27 -1.22 12.21 1.52
CA PHE A 27 -0.50 11.10 2.09
C PHE A 27 0.37 10.55 0.96
N SER A 28 1.70 10.58 1.13
CA SER A 28 2.58 9.75 0.32
C SER A 28 1.96 8.37 0.26
N GLN A 29 1.79 7.80 -0.93
CA GLN A 29 1.14 6.49 -1.04
C GLN A 29 1.93 5.50 -0.17
N PRO A 30 1.26 4.63 0.60
CA PRO A 30 1.89 3.70 1.54
C PRO A 30 2.83 2.70 0.87
N CYS A 31 2.94 2.74 -0.46
CA CYS A 31 3.81 1.91 -1.29
C CYS A 31 4.94 2.63 -2.02
N SER A 32 5.09 3.96 -1.84
CA SER A 32 6.19 4.71 -2.47
C SER A 32 7.51 4.54 -1.70
N ILE A 33 7.87 3.27 -1.48
CA ILE A 33 9.01 2.83 -0.68
C ILE A 33 10.00 2.14 -1.62
N ALA A 34 11.29 2.44 -1.47
CA ALA A 34 12.33 1.89 -2.34
C ALA A 34 12.61 0.40 -2.07
N TRP A 35 12.47 -0.05 -0.82
CA TRP A 35 12.79 -1.41 -0.39
C TRP A 35 11.91 -1.88 0.77
N ILE A 36 11.36 -3.09 0.66
CA ILE A 36 10.64 -3.80 1.74
C ILE A 36 11.36 -5.12 2.02
N SER A 37 11.56 -5.44 3.29
CA SER A 37 12.17 -6.70 3.73
C SER A 37 11.21 -7.46 4.62
N LEU A 38 10.85 -8.68 4.24
CA LEU A 38 10.04 -9.60 5.01
C LEU A 38 10.93 -10.81 5.36
N PHE A 39 11.32 -10.93 6.63
CA PHE A 39 12.30 -11.92 7.08
C PHE A 39 11.74 -13.02 7.96
N SER A 40 10.42 -13.02 8.15
CA SER A 40 9.68 -14.02 8.92
C SER A 40 8.27 -14.20 8.36
N GLN A 41 7.61 -15.29 8.75
CA GLN A 41 6.18 -15.47 8.42
C GLN A 41 5.32 -14.36 9.02
N GLU A 42 5.67 -13.85 10.20
CA GLU A 42 4.96 -12.75 10.84
C GLU A 42 5.05 -11.45 10.01
N ASP A 43 6.21 -11.14 9.42
CA ASP A 43 6.35 -9.98 8.53
C ASP A 43 5.45 -10.10 7.30
N VAL A 44 5.36 -11.31 6.72
CA VAL A 44 4.44 -11.58 5.60
C VAL A 44 3.00 -11.37 6.04
N ASP A 45 2.60 -11.97 7.15
CA ASP A 45 1.22 -11.92 7.67
C ASP A 45 0.79 -10.49 8.03
N ASN A 46 1.74 -9.66 8.50
CA ASN A 46 1.51 -8.27 8.88
C ASN A 46 1.64 -7.27 7.71
N PHE A 47 1.98 -7.70 6.49
CA PHE A 47 2.22 -6.79 5.35
C PHE A 47 1.09 -5.77 5.14
N LYS A 48 -0.18 -6.17 5.23
CA LYS A 48 -1.34 -5.25 5.05
C LYS A 48 -1.60 -4.36 6.27
N LEU A 49 -1.06 -4.70 7.44
CA LEU A 49 -1.10 -3.84 8.63
C LEU A 49 0.00 -2.78 8.57
N ASP A 50 1.20 -3.17 8.13
CA ASP A 50 2.36 -2.28 8.03
C ASP A 50 2.28 -1.35 6.80
N TYR A 51 1.67 -1.84 5.71
CA TYR A 51 1.48 -1.11 4.46
C TYR A 51 -0.02 -1.06 4.08
N PRO A 52 -0.85 -0.31 4.83
CA PRO A 52 -2.29 -0.33 4.66
C PRO A 52 -2.72 0.19 3.29
N GLY A 53 -3.53 -0.60 2.58
CA GLY A 53 -4.00 -0.27 1.23
C GLY A 53 -2.93 -0.43 0.15
N CYS A 54 -1.77 -1.03 0.48
CA CYS A 54 -0.69 -1.17 -0.47
C CYS A 54 -0.88 -2.34 -1.42
N ASN A 55 -1.08 -2.02 -2.71
CA ASN A 55 -1.24 -3.00 -3.78
C ASN A 55 -0.21 -2.84 -4.91
N GLU A 56 0.50 -1.71 -4.99
CA GLU A 56 1.46 -1.43 -6.06
C GLU A 56 2.75 -0.88 -5.44
N ILE A 57 3.82 -1.66 -5.41
CA ILE A 57 5.10 -1.25 -4.79
C ILE A 57 5.96 -0.53 -5.82
N ASP A 58 6.38 0.71 -5.53
CA ASP A 58 7.27 1.48 -6.42
C ASP A 58 8.71 0.93 -6.44
N GLY A 59 9.14 0.34 -5.33
CA GLY A 59 10.48 -0.21 -5.15
C GLY A 59 10.55 -1.73 -5.29
N SER A 60 11.49 -2.31 -4.53
CA SER A 60 11.71 -3.75 -4.48
C SER A 60 11.22 -4.34 -3.17
N ILE A 61 10.93 -5.64 -3.18
CA ILE A 61 10.57 -6.42 -2.00
C ILE A 61 11.44 -7.68 -1.96
N GLN A 62 12.01 -7.95 -0.78
CA GLN A 62 12.74 -9.17 -0.49
C GLN A 62 12.00 -9.97 0.57
N ILE A 63 11.69 -11.21 0.23
CA ILE A 63 11.04 -12.20 1.08
C ILE A 63 12.07 -13.29 1.32
N GLN A 64 12.55 -13.40 2.56
CA GLN A 64 13.61 -14.34 2.88
C GLN A 64 13.51 -14.87 4.31
N GLY A 65 13.30 -16.17 4.46
CA GLY A 65 13.22 -16.79 5.77
C GLY A 65 12.74 -18.23 5.67
N THR A 66 13.45 -19.15 6.33
CA THR A 66 13.11 -20.58 6.30
C THR A 66 11.85 -20.91 7.10
N ASP A 67 11.32 -19.96 7.86
CA ASP A 67 10.03 -20.06 8.56
C ASP A 67 8.84 -19.59 7.69
N ILE A 68 9.10 -18.95 6.54
CA ILE A 68 8.08 -18.49 5.61
C ILE A 68 7.56 -19.69 4.81
N THR A 69 6.29 -20.02 5.01
CA THR A 69 5.61 -21.20 4.44
C THR A 69 4.52 -20.84 3.45
N ASN A 70 4.06 -19.59 3.43
CA ASN A 70 3.07 -19.09 2.49
C ASN A 70 3.22 -17.57 2.28
N LEU A 71 2.59 -17.05 1.21
CA LEU A 71 2.62 -15.64 0.82
C LEU A 71 1.25 -14.94 0.98
N ASN A 72 0.34 -15.50 1.79
CA ASN A 72 -1.05 -15.05 1.83
C ASN A 72 -1.23 -13.60 2.29
N GLY A 73 -0.31 -13.08 3.12
CA GLY A 73 -0.33 -11.66 3.52
C GLY A 73 -0.11 -10.69 2.35
N LEU A 74 0.37 -11.17 1.20
CA LEU A 74 0.57 -10.39 -0.02
C LEU A 74 -0.64 -10.41 -0.96
N LEU A 75 -1.75 -11.06 -0.58
CA LEU A 75 -2.97 -11.10 -1.40
C LEU A 75 -3.41 -9.69 -1.82
N GLY A 76 -3.70 -9.55 -3.12
CA GLY A 76 -4.08 -8.27 -3.72
C GLY A 76 -2.93 -7.34 -4.09
N LEU A 77 -1.66 -7.73 -3.87
CA LEU A 77 -0.52 -7.07 -4.50
C LEU A 77 -0.58 -7.27 -6.02
N THR A 78 -0.65 -6.18 -6.77
CA THR A 78 -0.85 -6.15 -8.23
C THR A 78 0.42 -5.84 -9.01
N SER A 79 1.35 -5.06 -8.44
CA SER A 79 2.63 -4.73 -9.08
C SER A 79 3.79 -4.54 -8.09
N VAL A 80 4.99 -4.86 -8.57
CA VAL A 80 6.29 -4.49 -7.96
C VAL A 80 7.14 -3.85 -9.06
N ASN A 81 7.32 -2.54 -9.02
CA ASN A 81 8.02 -1.80 -10.07
C ASN A 81 9.54 -2.08 -10.09
N GLY A 82 10.11 -2.41 -8.93
CA GLY A 82 11.48 -2.91 -8.80
C GLY A 82 11.55 -4.44 -8.89
N SER A 83 12.34 -5.03 -7.99
CA SER A 83 12.56 -6.48 -7.94
C SER A 83 11.71 -7.15 -6.87
N LEU A 84 11.16 -8.32 -7.20
CA LEU A 84 10.58 -9.27 -6.24
C LEU A 84 11.57 -10.42 -6.05
N PHE A 85 12.14 -10.51 -4.85
CA PHE A 85 13.04 -11.60 -4.45
C PHE A 85 12.33 -12.53 -3.47
N ILE A 86 12.29 -13.82 -3.77
CA ILE A 86 11.78 -14.88 -2.88
C ILE A 86 12.91 -15.89 -2.69
N ILE A 87 13.61 -15.81 -1.56
CA ILE A 87 14.91 -16.48 -1.38
C ILE A 87 14.92 -17.27 -0.07
N ASN A 88 15.39 -18.52 -0.07
CA ASN A 88 15.52 -19.34 1.15
C ASN A 88 14.22 -19.45 1.95
N THR A 89 13.10 -19.72 1.27
CA THR A 89 11.78 -19.92 1.90
C THR A 89 11.34 -21.39 1.83
N LEU A 90 10.31 -21.75 2.59
CA LEU A 90 9.66 -23.07 2.54
C LEU A 90 8.30 -23.00 1.82
N VAL A 91 8.04 -21.95 1.03
CA VAL A 91 6.77 -21.81 0.29
C VAL A 91 6.63 -22.94 -0.73
N ALA A 92 5.48 -23.63 -0.71
CA ALA A 92 5.23 -24.76 -1.61
C ALA A 92 4.84 -24.31 -3.03
N ASP A 93 4.25 -23.13 -3.13
CA ASP A 93 3.81 -22.49 -4.36
C ASP A 93 3.73 -20.96 -4.13
N LEU A 94 3.31 -20.23 -5.16
CA LEU A 94 3.21 -18.76 -5.14
C LEU A 94 1.80 -18.26 -4.82
N SER A 95 0.93 -19.12 -4.27
CA SER A 95 -0.41 -18.70 -3.83
C SER A 95 -0.28 -17.56 -2.83
N GLY A 96 -1.10 -16.53 -3.00
CA GLY A 96 -0.93 -15.23 -2.33
C GLY A 96 -0.44 -14.12 -3.27
N LEU A 97 0.21 -14.47 -4.38
CA LEU A 97 0.60 -13.54 -5.44
C LEU A 97 -0.30 -13.62 -6.68
N ASP A 98 -1.50 -14.19 -6.56
CA ASP A 98 -2.41 -14.47 -7.67
C ASP A 98 -2.84 -13.20 -8.45
N SER A 99 -2.85 -12.05 -7.78
CA SER A 99 -3.18 -10.75 -8.38
C SER A 99 -1.99 -10.05 -9.02
N LEU A 100 -0.77 -10.57 -8.88
CA LEU A 100 0.45 -9.93 -9.34
C LEU A 100 0.54 -10.02 -10.86
N THR A 101 0.49 -8.86 -11.52
CA THR A 101 0.55 -8.76 -12.98
C THR A 101 1.91 -8.26 -13.48
N PHE A 102 2.69 -7.63 -12.62
CA PHE A 102 3.97 -7.04 -12.98
C PHE A 102 4.99 -7.15 -11.85
N ALA A 103 6.19 -7.60 -12.20
CA ALA A 103 7.41 -7.46 -11.41
C ALA A 103 8.52 -7.02 -12.37
N GLY A 104 9.24 -5.94 -12.06
CA GLY A 104 10.33 -5.45 -12.91
C GLY A 104 11.44 -6.49 -13.09
N TYR A 105 11.76 -7.19 -12.01
CA TYR A 105 12.61 -8.38 -12.00
C TYR A 105 12.06 -9.40 -10.99
N LEU A 106 12.17 -10.68 -11.32
CA LEU A 106 11.73 -11.78 -10.47
C LEU A 106 12.87 -12.75 -10.26
N ASP A 107 13.18 -13.05 -9.00
CA ASP A 107 14.15 -14.06 -8.60
C ASP A 107 13.57 -14.92 -7.49
N ILE A 108 13.60 -16.23 -7.72
CA ILE A 108 13.09 -17.26 -6.81
C ILE A 108 14.20 -18.30 -6.64
N SER A 109 14.75 -18.41 -5.43
CA SER A 109 15.88 -19.31 -5.12
C SER A 109 15.85 -19.97 -3.75
#